data_AF-A0A1L5KYB6-F1
#
_entry.id   AF-A0A1L5KYB6-F1
#
_cell.length_a   1.000
_cell.length_b   1.000
_cell.length_c   1.000
_cell.angle_alpha   90.00
_cell.angle_beta   90.00
_cell.angle_gamma   90.00
#
_symmetry.space_group_name_H-M   'P 1'
#
loop_
_entity.id
_entity.type
_entity.pdbx_description
1 polymer ?
#
loop_
_entity_poly.entity_id
_entity_poly.type
_entity_poly.pdbx_seq_one_letter_code
_entity_poly.pdbx_strand_id
1 'polypeptide(L)'
;TWVRYKKPDVSMSLNGSLAGLVAITAGCDTVSPTSAAIIGIASGFIVVFGIEFIDKVLKIDDPVGAVGVHGLNGAFGTLAVGLFSDGSGTDWKGLLTGGGFHGFGVQFTGMIITIAWVVVTMTIIFQVIKHTIGLRVSAEEEIAGLDSKEHGLASAYDGFAMAGVPTPMGTSIKAPVVTARPSAPAESVPELPKEGVHKLTKVVIITRQNELDEFMQAMNEIGVTGITITNVLGCGVQKGAPSYYRGVEMEMNLLPKVKIEIVVSLVPVQKVIETAKAVLHTGQIGDGKVFVYDIENVVKIRTGEEGYLALQDTK
;
A
#
# COMPACT_ATOMS: atom_id res chain seq x y z
N THR A 1 9.62 15.90 -11.82
CA THR A 1 8.26 15.42 -11.47
C THR A 1 7.24 16.55 -11.41
N TRP A 2 7.50 17.64 -10.67
CA TRP A 2 6.62 18.84 -10.60
C TRP A 2 6.08 19.32 -11.95
N VAL A 3 6.94 19.56 -12.95
CA VAL A 3 6.52 20.04 -14.27
C VAL A 3 5.71 18.98 -15.04
N ARG A 4 6.17 17.72 -14.96
CA ARG A 4 5.69 16.57 -15.76
C ARG A 4 4.38 15.96 -15.25
N TYR A 5 4.23 15.86 -13.92
CA TYR A 5 3.10 15.23 -13.23
C TYR A 5 2.23 16.25 -12.47
N LYS A 6 2.57 17.54 -12.53
CA LYS A 6 1.88 18.64 -11.82
C LYS A 6 1.88 18.53 -10.28
N LYS A 7 2.50 17.49 -9.73
CA LYS A 7 2.66 17.23 -8.30
C LYS A 7 4.06 16.68 -8.00
N PRO A 8 4.58 16.87 -6.78
CA PRO A 8 5.77 16.15 -6.33
C PRO A 8 5.44 14.67 -6.19
N ASP A 9 6.31 13.83 -6.74
CA ASP A 9 6.30 12.38 -6.51
C ASP A 9 7.51 12.06 -5.62
N VAL A 10 7.23 11.58 -4.41
CA VAL A 10 8.24 11.30 -3.38
C VAL A 10 9.13 10.13 -3.80
N SER A 11 8.52 9.06 -4.33
CA SER A 11 9.27 7.87 -4.78
C SER A 11 10.26 8.23 -5.89
N MET A 12 9.81 9.00 -6.88
CA MET A 12 10.67 9.50 -7.97
C MET A 12 11.74 10.48 -7.48
N SER A 13 11.45 11.27 -6.44
CA SER A 13 12.45 12.18 -5.86
C SER A 13 13.57 11.41 -5.17
N LEU A 14 13.23 10.37 -4.39
CA LEU A 14 14.20 9.47 -3.76
C LEU A 14 14.99 8.68 -4.81
N ASN A 15 14.33 8.15 -5.84
CA ASN A 15 15.00 7.51 -6.97
C ASN A 15 15.92 8.48 -7.73
N GLY A 16 15.58 9.78 -7.80
CA GLY A 16 16.46 10.83 -8.31
C GLY A 16 17.76 10.97 -7.51
N SER A 17 17.67 10.99 -6.18
CA SER A 17 18.85 11.02 -5.31
C SER A 17 19.72 9.77 -5.47
N LEU A 18 19.10 8.58 -5.51
CA LEU A 18 19.81 7.32 -5.74
C LEU A 18 20.47 7.27 -7.12
N ALA A 19 19.78 7.72 -8.17
CA ALA A 19 20.30 7.76 -9.53
C ALA A 19 21.57 8.62 -9.64
N GLY A 20 21.61 9.78 -8.96
CA GLY A 20 22.82 10.60 -8.90
C GLY A 20 23.99 9.91 -8.21
N LEU A 21 23.73 9.23 -7.08
CA LEU A 21 24.75 8.44 -6.37
C LEU A 21 25.28 7.28 -7.22
N VAL A 22 24.38 6.57 -7.91
CA VAL A 22 24.76 5.49 -8.83
C VAL A 22 25.61 6.04 -9.98
N ALA A 23 25.17 7.11 -10.63
CA ALA A 23 25.88 7.63 -11.80
C ALA A 23 27.27 8.17 -11.47
N ILE A 24 27.47 8.76 -10.29
CA ILE A 24 28.79 9.26 -9.89
C ILE A 24 29.74 8.16 -9.41
N THR A 25 29.22 6.96 -9.10
CA THR A 25 30.01 5.86 -8.51
C THR A 25 31.24 5.51 -9.35
N ALA A 26 31.10 5.45 -10.68
CA ALA A 26 32.21 5.09 -11.56
C ALA A 26 33.27 6.20 -11.73
N GLY A 27 32.91 7.46 -11.47
CA GLY A 27 33.76 8.63 -11.73
C GLY A 27 34.13 9.41 -10.48
N CYS A 28 33.87 8.89 -9.29
CA CYS A 28 33.98 9.64 -8.04
C CYS A 28 35.39 10.15 -7.74
N ASP A 29 36.42 9.47 -8.27
CA ASP A 29 37.83 9.78 -8.14
C ASP A 29 38.45 10.40 -9.41
N THR A 30 37.66 10.58 -10.48
CA THR A 30 38.18 10.92 -11.82
C THR A 30 37.55 12.17 -12.43
N VAL A 31 36.47 12.70 -11.87
CA VAL A 31 35.76 13.87 -12.41
C VAL A 31 35.75 15.04 -11.43
N SER A 32 35.77 16.26 -11.97
CA SER A 32 35.69 17.48 -11.16
C SER A 32 34.33 17.65 -10.46
N PRO A 33 34.25 18.41 -9.36
CA PRO A 33 32.98 18.68 -8.66
C PRO A 33 31.89 19.28 -9.56
N THR A 34 32.28 20.15 -10.51
CA THR A 34 31.35 20.71 -11.50
C THR A 34 30.80 19.64 -12.42
N SER A 35 31.64 18.73 -12.90
CA SER A 35 31.21 17.60 -13.75
C SER A 35 30.31 16.65 -12.97
N ALA A 36 30.62 16.37 -11.70
CA ALA A 36 29.79 15.56 -10.82
C ALA A 36 28.37 16.15 -10.66
N ALA A 37 28.25 17.47 -10.50
CA ALA A 37 26.94 18.14 -10.43
C ALA A 37 26.15 17.98 -11.74
N ILE A 38 26.82 18.12 -12.90
CA ILE A 38 26.19 17.93 -14.22
C ILE A 38 25.70 16.49 -14.39
N ILE A 39 26.53 15.50 -14.02
CA ILE A 39 26.18 14.07 -14.07
C ILE A 39 24.96 13.80 -13.19
N GLY A 40 24.92 14.33 -11.96
CA GLY A 40 23.77 14.18 -11.06
C GLY A 40 22.48 14.76 -11.64
N ILE A 41 22.53 15.96 -12.22
CA ILE A 41 21.37 16.59 -12.87
C ILE A 41 20.88 15.73 -14.04
N ALA A 42 21.78 15.29 -14.93
CA ALA A 42 21.43 14.43 -16.06
C ALA A 42 20.80 13.10 -15.59
N SER A 43 21.33 12.51 -14.52
CA SER A 43 20.84 11.26 -13.93
C SER A 43 19.40 11.38 -13.41
N GLY A 44 19.07 12.54 -12.82
CA GLY A 44 17.71 12.85 -12.38
C GLY A 44 16.69 12.87 -13.54
N PHE A 45 17.11 13.27 -14.75
CA PHE A 45 16.26 13.17 -15.94
C PHE A 45 16.19 11.73 -16.46
N ILE A 46 17.34 11.04 -16.54
CA ILE A 46 17.44 9.67 -17.04
C ILE A 46 16.54 8.73 -16.23
N VAL A 47 16.54 8.83 -14.90
CA VAL A 47 15.71 7.95 -14.06
C VAL A 47 14.21 8.20 -14.23
N VAL A 48 13.78 9.46 -14.34
CA VAL A 48 12.35 9.80 -14.48
C VAL A 48 11.80 9.30 -15.82
N PHE A 49 12.52 9.55 -16.91
CA PHE A 49 12.07 9.11 -18.23
C PHE A 49 12.34 7.62 -18.47
N GLY A 50 13.41 7.09 -17.87
CA GLY A 50 13.80 5.69 -17.97
C GLY A 50 12.78 4.76 -17.32
N ILE A 51 12.35 5.05 -16.08
CA ILE A 51 11.30 4.29 -15.40
C ILE A 51 9.99 4.39 -16.19
N GLU A 52 9.60 5.60 -16.64
CA GLU A 52 8.39 5.77 -17.44
C GLU A 52 8.42 4.95 -18.73
N PHE A 53 9.58 4.89 -19.40
CA PHE A 53 9.76 4.08 -20.61
C PHE A 53 9.67 2.58 -20.31
N ILE A 54 10.35 2.09 -19.28
CA ILE A 54 10.34 0.67 -18.89
C ILE A 54 8.91 0.23 -18.53
N ASP A 55 8.26 0.96 -17.63
CA ASP A 55 6.95 0.58 -17.11
C ASP A 55 5.85 0.75 -18.16
N LYS A 56 5.81 1.90 -18.85
CA LYS A 56 4.68 2.24 -19.72
C LYS A 56 4.86 1.83 -21.17
N VAL A 57 6.09 1.83 -21.68
CA VAL A 57 6.35 1.52 -23.10
C VAL A 57 6.75 0.06 -23.24
N LEU A 58 7.75 -0.40 -22.49
CA LEU A 58 8.19 -1.80 -22.55
C LEU A 58 7.23 -2.75 -21.83
N LYS A 59 6.34 -2.23 -20.97
CA LYS A 59 5.41 -3.03 -20.16
C LYS A 59 6.13 -4.05 -19.28
N ILE A 60 7.31 -3.66 -18.79
CA ILE A 60 8.09 -4.44 -17.84
C ILE A 60 7.80 -3.86 -16.46
N ASP A 61 7.26 -4.69 -15.57
CA ASP A 61 7.02 -4.32 -14.19
C ASP A 61 8.35 -4.37 -13.41
N ASP A 62 8.92 -3.20 -13.10
CA ASP A 62 10.12 -3.01 -12.28
C ASP A 62 9.71 -2.50 -10.88
N PRO A 63 9.44 -3.40 -9.91
CA PRO A 63 8.70 -3.05 -8.70
C PRO A 63 9.38 -2.00 -7.82
N VAL A 64 10.70 -1.83 -7.94
CA VAL A 64 11.47 -0.83 -7.17
C VAL A 64 12.16 0.21 -8.04
N GLY A 65 12.01 0.13 -9.37
CA GLY A 65 12.74 0.98 -10.31
C GLY A 65 14.24 0.64 -10.39
N ALA A 66 14.62 -0.60 -10.09
CA ALA A 66 16.02 -1.02 -10.04
C ALA A 66 16.72 -0.88 -11.40
N VAL A 67 16.02 -1.18 -12.49
CA VAL A 67 16.58 -1.07 -13.85
C VAL A 67 16.77 0.41 -14.20
N GLY A 68 15.81 1.27 -13.85
CA GLY A 68 15.92 2.71 -14.07
C GLY A 68 17.05 3.36 -13.24
N VAL A 69 17.11 3.05 -11.94
CA VAL A 69 18.10 3.62 -11.01
C VAL A 69 19.48 3.04 -11.23
N HIS A 70 19.63 1.72 -11.28
CA HIS A 70 20.94 1.07 -11.35
C HIS A 70 21.37 0.76 -12.79
N GLY A 71 20.48 0.18 -13.60
CA GLY A 71 20.79 -0.19 -14.98
C GLY A 71 21.11 1.02 -15.85
N LEU A 72 20.15 1.94 -16.00
CA LEU A 72 20.32 3.10 -16.89
C LEU A 72 21.34 4.11 -16.36
N ASN A 73 21.27 4.48 -15.07
CA ASN A 73 22.21 5.46 -14.52
C ASN A 73 23.60 4.87 -14.24
N GLY A 74 23.72 3.57 -13.99
CA GLY A 74 25.04 2.91 -13.92
C GLY A 74 25.73 2.87 -15.29
N ALA A 75 24.97 2.56 -16.35
CA ALA A 75 25.45 2.64 -17.73
C ALA A 75 25.86 4.09 -18.09
N PHE A 76 24.99 5.06 -17.82
CA PHE A 76 25.29 6.48 -18.04
C PHE A 76 26.51 6.94 -17.25
N GLY A 77 26.60 6.60 -15.96
CA GLY A 77 27.74 6.94 -15.11
C GLY A 77 29.07 6.42 -15.65
N THR A 78 29.07 5.17 -16.12
CA THR A 78 30.25 4.54 -16.76
C THR A 78 30.69 5.32 -18.00
N LEU A 79 29.74 5.72 -18.86
CA LEU A 79 30.03 6.55 -20.04
C LEU A 79 30.44 7.97 -19.65
N ALA A 80 29.89 8.51 -18.57
CA ALA A 80 30.20 9.85 -18.08
C ALA A 80 31.66 9.97 -17.64
N VAL A 81 32.29 8.91 -17.13
CA VAL A 81 33.76 8.86 -16.92
C VAL A 81 34.50 9.14 -18.23
N GLY A 82 34.09 8.45 -19.30
CA GLY A 82 34.65 8.61 -20.64
C GLY A 82 34.43 10.00 -21.26
N LEU A 83 33.43 10.74 -20.76
CA LEU A 83 33.13 12.10 -21.19
C LEU A 83 33.87 13.15 -20.35
N PHE A 84 33.89 12.99 -19.04
CA PHE A 84 34.22 14.06 -18.09
C PHE A 84 35.50 13.83 -17.26
N SER A 85 36.15 12.67 -17.36
CA SER A 85 37.37 12.42 -16.59
C SER A 85 38.41 13.52 -16.82
N ASP A 86 39.00 14.06 -15.76
CA ASP A 86 40.02 15.11 -15.85
C ASP A 86 41.47 14.55 -15.93
N GLY A 87 41.59 13.22 -15.95
CA GLY A 87 42.86 12.49 -15.95
C GLY A 87 43.30 12.02 -14.56
N SER A 88 42.63 12.44 -13.50
CA SER A 88 42.78 11.79 -12.20
C SER A 88 42.20 10.37 -12.24
N GLY A 89 42.93 9.40 -11.68
CA GLY A 89 42.52 7.99 -11.56
C GLY A 89 42.48 7.15 -12.85
N THR A 90 42.53 7.75 -14.05
CA THR A 90 42.37 7.04 -15.34
C THR A 90 43.61 7.06 -16.24
N ASP A 91 44.63 7.87 -15.97
CA ASP A 91 45.77 8.16 -16.86
C ASP A 91 45.39 8.78 -18.23
N TRP A 92 44.10 9.04 -18.48
CA TRP A 92 43.57 9.65 -19.71
C TRP A 92 42.46 10.64 -19.39
N LYS A 93 42.27 11.63 -20.27
CA LYS A 93 41.18 12.60 -20.14
C LYS A 93 39.94 12.15 -20.93
N GLY A 94 38.77 12.53 -20.43
CA GLY A 94 37.50 12.34 -21.13
C GLY A 94 37.38 13.17 -22.40
N LEU A 95 36.36 12.85 -23.21
CA LEU A 95 36.13 13.50 -24.50
C LEU A 95 35.90 15.03 -24.35
N LEU A 96 35.17 15.44 -23.33
CA LEU A 96 34.81 16.84 -23.08
C LEU A 96 35.90 17.62 -22.31
N THR A 97 36.91 16.92 -21.80
CA THR A 97 38.07 17.50 -21.10
C THR A 97 39.34 17.45 -21.96
N GLY A 98 39.22 17.07 -23.23
CA GLY A 98 40.27 17.16 -24.25
C GLY A 98 41.11 15.90 -24.47
N GLY A 99 40.71 14.74 -23.93
CA GLY A 99 41.46 13.48 -24.11
C GLY A 99 41.06 12.61 -25.31
N GLY A 100 40.13 13.09 -26.14
CA GLY A 100 39.71 12.40 -27.36
C GLY A 100 38.86 11.15 -27.09
N PHE A 101 38.76 10.26 -28.08
CA PHE A 101 37.83 9.13 -28.06
C PHE A 101 38.32 7.89 -27.30
N HIS A 102 39.59 7.85 -26.88
CA HIS A 102 40.16 6.65 -26.26
C HIS A 102 39.43 6.27 -24.97
N GLY A 103 39.35 7.20 -24.01
CA GLY A 103 38.67 6.97 -22.73
C GLY A 103 37.20 6.61 -22.89
N PHE A 104 36.48 7.37 -23.73
CA PHE A 104 35.08 7.06 -24.05
C PHE A 104 34.91 5.67 -24.67
N GLY A 105 35.77 5.30 -25.62
CA GLY A 105 35.75 3.99 -26.27
C GLY A 105 36.00 2.83 -25.30
N VAL A 106 36.94 3.01 -24.35
CA VAL A 106 37.21 2.03 -23.29
C VAL A 106 35.98 1.85 -22.40
N GLN A 107 35.40 2.94 -21.91
CA GLN A 107 34.21 2.89 -21.04
C GLN A 107 33.00 2.30 -21.76
N PHE A 108 32.76 2.68 -23.02
CA PHE A 108 31.67 2.12 -23.82
C PHE A 108 31.85 0.62 -24.05
N THR A 109 33.06 0.19 -24.39
CA THR A 109 33.35 -1.24 -24.61
C THR A 109 33.16 -2.03 -23.32
N GLY A 110 33.69 -1.54 -22.18
CA GLY A 110 33.52 -2.16 -20.87
C GLY A 110 32.05 -2.27 -20.44
N MET A 111 31.25 -1.22 -20.69
CA MET A 111 29.82 -1.22 -20.46
C MET A 111 29.12 -2.34 -21.26
N ILE A 112 29.38 -2.44 -22.57
CA ILE A 112 28.79 -3.48 -23.43
C ILE A 112 29.20 -4.88 -23.00
N ILE A 113 30.48 -5.10 -22.66
CA ILE A 113 30.97 -6.39 -22.15
C ILE A 113 30.24 -6.76 -20.86
N THR A 114 30.09 -5.81 -19.94
CA THR A 114 29.41 -6.04 -18.66
C THR A 114 27.93 -6.39 -18.87
N ILE A 115 27.23 -5.64 -19.73
CA ILE A 115 25.83 -5.92 -20.08
C ILE A 115 25.71 -7.32 -20.70
N ALA A 116 26.57 -7.66 -21.67
CA ALA A 116 26.53 -8.96 -22.33
C ALA A 116 26.80 -10.10 -21.33
N TRP A 117 27.80 -9.95 -20.47
CA TRP A 117 28.13 -10.91 -19.43
C TRP A 117 26.96 -11.13 -18.47
N VAL A 118 26.36 -10.06 -17.95
CA VAL A 118 25.22 -10.13 -17.02
C VAL A 118 24.00 -10.75 -17.70
N VAL A 119 23.67 -10.35 -18.93
CA VAL A 119 22.53 -10.93 -19.67
C VAL A 119 22.72 -12.44 -19.86
N VAL A 120 23.89 -12.89 -20.31
CA VAL A 120 24.16 -14.31 -20.54
C VAL A 120 24.11 -15.08 -19.22
N THR A 121 24.86 -14.64 -18.22
CA THR A 121 24.98 -15.36 -16.93
C THR A 121 23.66 -15.39 -16.17
N MET A 122 22.94 -14.27 -16.07
CA MET A 122 21.64 -14.21 -15.38
C MET A 122 20.57 -14.99 -16.13
N THR A 123 20.57 -15.00 -17.46
CA THR A 123 19.65 -15.85 -18.23
C THR A 123 19.87 -17.32 -17.92
N ILE A 124 21.13 -17.77 -17.90
CA ILE A 124 21.45 -19.17 -17.55
C ILE A 124 21.00 -19.47 -16.12
N ILE A 125 21.35 -18.62 -15.15
CA ILE A 125 20.99 -18.82 -13.73
C ILE A 125 19.48 -18.89 -13.56
N PHE A 126 18.72 -17.94 -14.10
CA PHE A 126 17.26 -17.93 -13.94
C PHE A 126 16.58 -19.07 -14.69
N GLN A 127 17.13 -19.52 -15.83
CA GLN A 127 16.62 -20.72 -16.51
C GLN A 127 16.87 -21.98 -15.69
N VAL A 128 18.05 -22.12 -15.07
CA VAL A 128 18.33 -23.24 -14.18
C VAL A 128 17.39 -23.23 -12.99
N ILE A 129 17.24 -22.08 -12.30
CA ILE A 129 16.33 -21.94 -11.15
C ILE A 129 14.90 -22.29 -11.57
N LYS A 130 14.42 -21.75 -12.71
CA LYS A 130 13.07 -22.00 -13.23
C LYS A 130 12.79 -23.48 -13.47
N HIS A 131 13.76 -24.25 -13.94
CA HIS A 131 13.58 -25.67 -14.29
C HIS A 131 13.94 -26.64 -13.15
N THR A 132 14.45 -26.15 -12.03
CA THR A 132 14.86 -26.99 -10.89
C THR A 132 13.97 -26.78 -9.68
N ILE A 133 13.94 -25.56 -9.14
CA ILE A 133 13.25 -25.24 -7.88
C ILE A 133 12.09 -24.25 -8.07
N GLY A 134 12.10 -23.45 -9.13
CA GLY A 134 11.18 -22.32 -9.30
C GLY A 134 11.57 -21.13 -8.43
N LEU A 135 11.35 -19.91 -8.94
CA LEU A 135 11.59 -18.65 -8.19
C LEU A 135 10.30 -17.88 -7.90
N ARG A 136 9.34 -17.92 -8.83
CA ARG A 136 8.07 -17.20 -8.70
C ARG A 136 7.03 -18.13 -8.07
N VAL A 137 6.32 -17.60 -7.08
CA VAL A 137 5.18 -18.28 -6.43
C VAL A 137 4.03 -18.53 -7.42
N SER A 138 3.08 -19.38 -7.04
CA SER A 138 1.88 -19.59 -7.85
C SER A 138 1.02 -18.32 -7.92
N ALA A 139 0.19 -18.19 -8.97
CA ALA A 139 -0.70 -17.03 -9.11
C ALA A 139 -1.69 -16.90 -7.95
N GLU A 140 -2.11 -18.02 -7.35
CA GLU A 140 -2.98 -18.03 -6.18
C GLU A 140 -2.28 -17.44 -4.95
N GLU A 141 -1.02 -17.83 -4.70
CA GLU A 141 -0.21 -17.29 -3.61
C GLU A 141 0.15 -15.82 -3.84
N GLU A 142 0.41 -15.43 -5.09
CA GLU A 142 0.67 -14.03 -5.47
C GLU A 142 -0.55 -13.14 -5.15
N ILE A 143 -1.78 -13.63 -5.43
CA ILE A 143 -3.03 -12.91 -5.12
C ILE A 143 -3.31 -12.88 -3.61
N ALA A 144 -3.04 -13.99 -2.91
CA ALA A 144 -3.26 -14.08 -1.46
C ALA A 144 -2.27 -13.22 -0.64
N GLY A 145 -1.11 -12.91 -1.21
CA GLY A 145 -0.03 -12.18 -0.55
C GLY A 145 0.96 -13.11 0.17
N LEU A 146 2.25 -12.84 -0.02
CA LEU A 146 3.33 -13.69 0.47
C LEU A 146 3.46 -13.68 2.01
N ASP A 147 2.98 -12.65 2.70
CA ASP A 147 3.02 -12.58 4.18
C ASP A 147 2.39 -13.83 4.82
N SER A 148 1.25 -14.28 4.29
CA SER A 148 0.53 -15.44 4.83
C SER A 148 1.13 -16.77 4.41
N LYS A 149 1.65 -16.86 3.18
CA LYS A 149 2.08 -18.12 2.55
C LYS A 149 3.55 -18.44 2.80
N GLU A 150 4.41 -17.42 2.83
CA GLU A 150 5.87 -17.56 3.02
C GLU A 150 6.30 -17.23 4.46
N HIS A 151 5.60 -16.31 5.14
CA HIS A 151 6.02 -15.82 6.46
C HIS A 151 5.11 -16.26 7.62
N GLY A 152 3.98 -16.92 7.33
CA GLY A 152 3.05 -17.41 8.36
C GLY A 152 2.37 -16.29 9.16
N LEU A 153 2.35 -15.06 8.62
CA LEU A 153 1.76 -13.89 9.24
C LEU A 153 0.44 -13.57 8.55
N ALA A 154 -0.61 -13.27 9.32
CA ALA A 154 -1.88 -12.80 8.75
C ALA A 154 -1.72 -11.48 7.98
N SER A 155 -0.75 -10.66 8.40
CA SER A 155 -0.34 -9.40 7.78
C SER A 155 1.01 -8.99 8.37
N ALA A 156 1.90 -8.38 7.58
CA ALA A 156 3.10 -7.70 8.10
C ALA A 156 2.76 -6.48 8.96
N TYR A 157 1.50 -6.03 8.98
CA TYR A 157 1.01 -4.92 9.81
C TYR A 157 0.13 -5.45 10.95
N ASP A 158 0.52 -5.14 12.18
CA ASP A 158 -0.20 -5.56 13.39
C ASP A 158 -1.59 -4.90 13.47
N GLY A 159 -2.63 -5.69 13.79
CA GLY A 159 -4.02 -5.22 13.92
C GLY A 159 -4.77 -4.92 12.61
N PHE A 160 -4.15 -5.10 11.44
CA PHE A 160 -4.72 -4.75 10.14
C PHE A 160 -4.53 -5.85 9.10
N ALA A 161 -5.57 -6.63 8.84
CA ALA A 161 -5.71 -7.38 7.60
C ALA A 161 -6.53 -6.53 6.62
N MET A 162 -5.93 -6.12 5.51
CA MET A 162 -6.72 -5.70 4.35
C MET A 162 -7.53 -6.93 3.93
N ALA A 163 -8.86 -6.83 3.96
CA ALA A 163 -9.70 -7.90 3.42
C ALA A 163 -9.23 -8.16 1.98
N GLY A 164 -8.75 -9.37 1.73
CA GLY A 164 -8.30 -9.77 0.41
C GLY A 164 -9.38 -9.46 -0.64
N VAL A 165 -8.93 -9.15 -1.86
CA VAL A 165 -9.83 -8.98 -3.01
C VAL A 165 -10.76 -10.20 -3.06
N PRO A 166 -12.10 -10.03 -3.16
CA PRO A 166 -13.00 -11.16 -3.15
C PRO A 166 -12.65 -12.13 -4.28
N THR A 167 -12.45 -13.39 -3.93
CA THR A 167 -12.36 -14.47 -4.93
C THR A 167 -13.69 -14.55 -5.70
N PRO A 168 -13.66 -14.79 -7.03
CA PRO A 168 -14.88 -14.99 -7.79
C PRO A 168 -15.66 -16.18 -7.21
N MET A 169 -16.96 -16.00 -7.00
CA MET A 169 -17.85 -17.02 -6.41
C MET A 169 -17.79 -18.32 -7.22
N GLY A 170 -17.27 -19.39 -6.63
CA GLY A 170 -17.26 -20.71 -7.28
C GLY A 170 -16.49 -21.82 -6.56
N THR A 171 -15.57 -21.53 -5.66
CA THR A 171 -14.79 -22.57 -4.96
C THR A 171 -15.00 -22.52 -3.45
N SER A 172 -15.84 -23.43 -2.96
CA SER A 172 -16.01 -23.67 -1.53
C SER A 172 -14.78 -24.38 -0.98
N ILE A 173 -13.97 -23.67 -0.19
CA ILE A 173 -13.01 -24.30 0.73
C ILE A 173 -13.59 -24.15 2.13
N LYS A 174 -13.87 -25.28 2.79
CA LYS A 174 -14.27 -25.30 4.20
C LYS A 174 -13.10 -24.78 5.04
N ALA A 175 -13.28 -23.63 5.69
CA ALA A 175 -12.31 -23.10 6.65
C ALA A 175 -12.19 -24.03 7.86
N PRO A 176 -10.99 -24.16 8.49
CA PRO A 176 -10.84 -24.95 9.70
C PRO A 176 -11.54 -24.26 10.88
N VAL A 177 -12.20 -25.05 11.72
CA VAL A 177 -12.84 -24.58 12.95
C VAL A 177 -11.75 -24.26 13.98
N VAL A 178 -11.56 -22.97 14.27
CA VAL A 178 -10.70 -22.51 15.39
C VAL A 178 -11.52 -22.59 16.67
N THR A 179 -11.12 -23.45 17.60
CA THR A 179 -11.69 -23.52 18.96
C THR A 179 -11.31 -22.26 19.76
N ALA A 180 -12.30 -21.47 20.16
CA ALA A 180 -12.12 -20.25 20.93
C ALA A 180 -11.60 -20.53 22.36
N ARG A 181 -10.75 -19.64 22.86
CA ARG A 181 -10.23 -19.64 24.24
C ARG A 181 -11.31 -19.17 25.24
N PRO A 182 -11.31 -19.63 26.50
CA PRO A 182 -12.29 -19.18 27.49
C PRO A 182 -12.07 -17.72 27.88
N SER A 183 -13.14 -16.92 27.85
CA SER A 183 -13.19 -15.54 28.34
C SER A 183 -13.36 -15.48 29.87
N ALA A 184 -12.80 -14.44 30.49
CA ALA A 184 -12.77 -14.22 31.94
C ALA A 184 -14.16 -13.92 32.56
N PRO A 185 -14.34 -14.07 33.90
CA PRO A 185 -15.65 -13.95 34.55
C PRO A 185 -16.10 -12.48 34.68
N ALA A 186 -17.37 -12.22 34.41
CA ALA A 186 -17.99 -10.89 34.50
C ALA A 186 -18.56 -10.60 35.91
N GLU A 187 -18.39 -9.37 36.39
CA GLU A 187 -19.03 -8.82 37.59
C GLU A 187 -20.45 -8.30 37.31
N SER A 188 -21.31 -8.33 38.33
CA SER A 188 -22.76 -8.18 38.21
C SER A 188 -23.30 -6.75 38.34
N VAL A 189 -24.20 -6.35 37.42
CA VAL A 189 -25.02 -5.12 37.48
C VAL A 189 -26.53 -5.46 37.32
N PRO A 190 -27.48 -4.67 37.87
CA PRO A 190 -28.86 -5.09 38.16
C PRO A 190 -29.78 -5.36 36.97
N GLU A 191 -30.80 -6.22 37.16
CA GLU A 191 -31.84 -6.59 36.18
C GLU A 191 -32.89 -5.49 35.95
N LEU A 192 -33.32 -5.34 34.69
CA LEU A 192 -34.48 -4.55 34.26
C LEU A 192 -35.49 -5.45 33.48
N PRO A 193 -36.78 -5.04 33.37
CA PRO A 193 -37.91 -5.94 33.15
C PRO A 193 -38.01 -6.57 31.74
N LYS A 194 -38.57 -7.79 31.68
CA LYS A 194 -38.57 -8.71 30.52
C LYS A 194 -39.77 -8.63 29.56
N GLU A 195 -40.61 -7.60 29.58
CA GLU A 195 -41.83 -7.62 28.75
C GLU A 195 -42.02 -6.38 27.85
N GLY A 196 -41.88 -6.62 26.53
CA GLY A 196 -42.20 -5.71 25.44
C GLY A 196 -41.69 -6.26 24.10
N VAL A 197 -42.45 -6.07 23.01
CA VAL A 197 -41.92 -6.29 21.65
C VAL A 197 -40.92 -5.18 21.38
N HIS A 198 -39.63 -5.47 21.55
CA HIS A 198 -38.59 -4.47 21.33
C HIS A 198 -38.22 -4.42 19.84
N LYS A 199 -38.42 -3.26 19.21
CA LYS A 199 -38.04 -3.04 17.82
C LYS A 199 -36.52 -3.12 17.67
N LEU A 200 -36.04 -4.00 16.80
CA LEU A 200 -34.63 -4.15 16.48
C LEU A 200 -34.27 -3.23 15.32
N THR A 201 -33.23 -2.42 15.50
CA THR A 201 -32.78 -1.49 14.46
C THR A 201 -31.28 -1.58 14.27
N LYS A 202 -30.85 -1.66 13.02
CA LYS A 202 -29.45 -1.55 12.63
C LYS A 202 -29.12 -0.11 12.27
N VAL A 203 -28.08 0.43 12.87
CA VAL A 203 -27.48 1.70 12.50
C VAL A 203 -26.13 1.43 11.86
N VAL A 204 -25.96 1.83 10.61
CA VAL A 204 -24.70 1.73 9.88
C VAL A 204 -24.14 3.13 9.69
N ILE A 205 -22.92 3.37 10.15
CA ILE A 205 -22.25 4.66 10.04
C ILE A 205 -21.01 4.47 9.17
N ILE A 206 -20.90 5.23 8.08
CA ILE A 206 -19.69 5.24 7.26
C ILE A 206 -19.00 6.59 7.45
N THR A 207 -17.85 6.61 8.12
CA THR A 207 -17.12 7.84 8.47
C THR A 207 -15.60 7.69 8.21
N ARG A 208 -14.82 8.75 8.42
CA ARG A 208 -13.35 8.69 8.45
C ARG A 208 -12.87 7.94 9.70
N GLN A 209 -11.62 7.50 9.70
CA GLN A 209 -11.06 6.68 10.79
C GLN A 209 -10.72 7.48 12.05
N ASN A 210 -10.61 8.80 11.96
CA ASN A 210 -10.30 9.66 13.10
C ASN A 210 -11.48 9.66 14.08
N GLU A 211 -11.19 9.64 15.38
CA GLU A 211 -12.17 9.65 16.48
C GLU A 211 -12.95 8.33 16.71
N LEU A 212 -12.41 7.18 16.28
CA LEU A 212 -13.02 5.88 16.59
C LEU A 212 -13.07 5.58 18.08
N ASP A 213 -11.98 5.86 18.81
CA ASP A 213 -11.90 5.56 20.25
C ASP A 213 -12.89 6.43 21.03
N GLU A 214 -12.94 7.74 20.74
CA GLU A 214 -13.92 8.66 21.33
C GLU A 214 -15.36 8.25 20.98
N PHE A 215 -15.59 7.82 19.74
CA PHE A 215 -16.89 7.31 19.31
C PHE A 215 -17.29 6.05 20.08
N MET A 216 -16.39 5.07 20.22
CA MET A 216 -16.65 3.84 20.96
C MET A 216 -16.95 4.12 22.44
N GLN A 217 -16.21 5.05 23.06
CA GLN A 217 -16.45 5.47 24.43
C GLN A 217 -17.83 6.13 24.58
N ALA A 218 -18.19 7.07 23.72
CA ALA A 218 -19.47 7.75 23.76
C ALA A 218 -20.66 6.80 23.50
N MET A 219 -20.48 5.79 22.64
CA MET A 219 -21.47 4.74 22.42
C MET A 219 -21.65 3.87 23.67
N ASN A 220 -20.56 3.53 24.36
CA ASN A 220 -20.63 2.75 25.60
C ASN A 220 -21.38 3.50 26.71
N GLU A 221 -21.15 4.81 26.85
CA GLU A 221 -21.84 5.68 27.83
C GLU A 221 -23.37 5.72 27.62
N ILE A 222 -23.84 5.52 26.40
CA ILE A 222 -25.28 5.44 26.10
C ILE A 222 -25.85 4.01 26.15
N GLY A 223 -25.04 3.03 26.51
CA GLY A 223 -25.43 1.62 26.66
C GLY A 223 -25.32 0.77 25.40
N VAL A 224 -24.54 1.20 24.41
CA VAL A 224 -24.25 0.42 23.19
C VAL A 224 -22.93 -0.33 23.39
N THR A 225 -23.00 -1.63 23.70
CA THR A 225 -21.82 -2.47 23.94
C THR A 225 -21.36 -3.23 22.70
N GLY A 226 -22.28 -3.55 21.78
CA GLY A 226 -21.99 -4.28 20.55
C GLY A 226 -21.75 -3.35 19.35
N ILE A 227 -20.49 -3.21 18.94
CA ILE A 227 -20.09 -2.44 17.75
C ILE A 227 -19.24 -3.33 16.84
N THR A 228 -19.61 -3.43 15.56
CA THR A 228 -18.79 -4.08 14.54
C THR A 228 -18.19 -3.03 13.61
N ILE A 229 -16.87 -3.06 13.39
CA ILE A 229 -16.17 -2.10 12.54
C ILE A 229 -15.55 -2.84 11.35
N THR A 230 -15.72 -2.32 10.15
CA THR A 230 -15.13 -2.84 8.91
C THR A 230 -14.47 -1.71 8.14
N ASN A 231 -13.22 -1.91 7.72
CA ASN A 231 -12.56 -0.96 6.83
C ASN A 231 -13.17 -1.04 5.43
N VAL A 232 -13.56 0.10 4.89
CA VAL A 232 -14.16 0.20 3.56
C VAL A 232 -13.46 1.29 2.76
N LEU A 233 -13.34 1.05 1.46
CA LEU A 233 -12.88 2.03 0.51
C LEU A 233 -14.10 2.67 -0.15
N GLY A 234 -14.17 4.01 -0.16
CA GLY A 234 -15.30 4.70 -0.76
C GLY A 234 -14.93 6.05 -1.37
N CYS A 235 -15.52 6.38 -2.51
CA CYS A 235 -15.53 7.73 -3.04
C CYS A 235 -16.94 8.34 -2.91
N GLY A 236 -17.02 9.64 -2.63
CA GLY A 236 -18.29 10.36 -2.65
C GLY A 236 -18.74 10.74 -4.07
N VAL A 237 -19.62 11.75 -4.15
CA VAL A 237 -20.04 12.38 -5.44
C VAL A 237 -18.88 13.05 -6.17
N GLN A 238 -17.80 13.32 -5.44
CA GLN A 238 -16.52 13.75 -5.97
C GLN A 238 -15.81 12.49 -6.50
N LYS A 239 -15.85 12.28 -7.82
CA LYS A 239 -14.88 11.40 -8.49
C LYS A 239 -13.50 11.85 -8.01
N GLY A 240 -12.78 11.01 -7.27
CA GLY A 240 -11.51 11.38 -6.66
C GLY A 240 -10.60 12.02 -7.69
N ALA A 241 -9.81 13.03 -7.29
CA ALA A 241 -8.81 13.57 -8.18
C ALA A 241 -7.87 12.44 -8.62
N PRO A 242 -7.50 12.32 -9.91
CA PRO A 242 -6.57 11.31 -10.37
C PRO A 242 -5.28 11.44 -9.57
N SER A 243 -4.86 10.35 -8.94
CA SER A 243 -3.57 10.27 -8.28
C SER A 243 -2.61 9.56 -9.19
N TYR A 244 -1.37 10.03 -9.20
CA TYR A 244 -0.31 9.44 -9.98
C TYR A 244 0.61 8.70 -9.01
N TYR A 245 0.77 7.39 -9.20
CA TYR A 245 1.80 6.61 -8.53
C TYR A 245 2.86 6.27 -9.57
N ARG A 246 4.09 6.77 -9.38
CA ARG A 246 5.21 6.59 -10.33
C ARG A 246 4.86 7.04 -11.75
N GLY A 247 4.05 8.09 -11.86
CA GLY A 247 3.59 8.63 -13.14
C GLY A 247 2.52 7.79 -13.85
N VAL A 248 2.11 6.63 -13.33
CA VAL A 248 0.92 5.91 -13.80
C VAL A 248 -0.31 6.52 -13.13
N GLU A 249 -1.34 6.82 -13.91
CA GLU A 249 -2.61 7.32 -13.40
C GLU A 249 -3.34 6.17 -12.71
N MET A 250 -3.50 6.29 -11.39
CA MET A 250 -4.28 5.35 -10.59
C MET A 250 -5.75 5.74 -10.73
N GLU A 251 -6.60 4.81 -11.17
CA GLU A 251 -8.03 5.06 -11.26
C GLU A 251 -8.63 5.32 -9.87
N MET A 252 -9.47 6.36 -9.80
CA MET A 252 -10.29 6.83 -8.68
C MET A 252 -9.80 6.43 -7.28
N ASN A 253 -9.18 7.37 -6.58
CA ASN A 253 -8.83 7.24 -5.16
C ASN A 253 -10.09 7.00 -4.30
N LEU A 254 -10.42 5.74 -4.06
CA LEU A 254 -11.27 5.37 -2.95
C LEU A 254 -10.51 5.74 -1.67
N LEU A 255 -11.10 6.60 -0.85
CA LEU A 255 -10.49 6.99 0.40
C LEU A 255 -10.77 5.92 1.46
N PRO A 256 -9.78 5.56 2.29
CA PRO A 256 -10.03 4.74 3.47
C PRO A 256 -11.09 5.36 4.36
N LYS A 257 -12.09 4.55 4.71
CA LYS A 257 -13.21 4.87 5.57
C LYS A 257 -13.47 3.68 6.48
N VAL A 258 -14.24 3.93 7.53
CA VAL A 258 -14.71 2.88 8.43
C VAL A 258 -16.22 2.80 8.37
N LYS A 259 -16.71 1.57 8.20
CA LYS A 259 -18.12 1.21 8.28
C LYS A 259 -18.35 0.60 9.66
N ILE A 260 -19.13 1.29 10.47
CA ILE A 260 -19.51 0.90 11.82
C ILE A 260 -20.94 0.37 11.74
N GLU A 261 -21.17 -0.83 12.25
CA GLU A 261 -22.48 -1.47 12.29
C GLU A 261 -22.87 -1.73 13.75
N ILE A 262 -23.99 -1.15 14.14
CA ILE A 262 -24.53 -1.18 15.50
C ILE A 262 -25.95 -1.74 15.41
N VAL A 263 -26.31 -2.66 16.29
CA VAL A 263 -27.68 -3.14 16.41
C VAL A 263 -28.21 -2.79 17.79
N VAL A 264 -29.31 -2.03 17.83
CA VAL A 264 -29.93 -1.56 19.08
C VAL A 264 -31.38 -2.01 19.18
N SER A 265 -31.84 -2.14 20.43
CA SER A 265 -33.19 -2.54 20.79
C SER A 265 -33.78 -1.61 21.85
N LEU A 266 -33.15 -1.48 23.02
CA LEU A 266 -33.59 -0.57 24.10
C LEU A 266 -33.10 0.86 23.93
N VAL A 267 -31.88 1.01 23.41
CA VAL A 267 -31.28 2.33 23.20
C VAL A 267 -32.02 3.00 22.04
N PRO A 268 -32.61 4.20 22.24
CA PRO A 268 -33.30 4.89 21.16
C PRO A 268 -32.35 5.19 20.01
N VAL A 269 -32.78 4.84 18.79
CA VAL A 269 -32.00 5.07 17.55
C VAL A 269 -31.60 6.54 17.41
N GLN A 270 -32.50 7.46 17.79
CA GLN A 270 -32.25 8.89 17.77
C GLN A 270 -31.08 9.28 18.66
N LYS A 271 -30.95 8.67 19.85
CA LYS A 271 -29.83 8.90 20.77
C LYS A 271 -28.52 8.45 20.16
N VAL A 272 -28.50 7.29 19.48
CA VAL A 272 -27.32 6.79 18.74
C VAL A 272 -26.90 7.79 17.65
N ILE A 273 -27.86 8.28 16.86
CA ILE A 273 -27.61 9.25 15.79
C ILE A 273 -27.08 10.57 16.35
N GLU A 274 -27.66 11.08 17.44
CA GLU A 274 -27.26 12.33 18.07
C GLU A 274 -25.86 12.25 18.66
N THR A 275 -25.55 11.18 19.39
CA THR A 275 -24.20 10.96 19.91
C THR A 275 -23.19 10.78 18.77
N ALA A 276 -23.52 10.02 17.72
CA ALA A 276 -22.68 9.90 16.53
C ALA A 276 -22.40 11.25 15.87
N LYS A 277 -23.43 12.10 15.74
CA LYS A 277 -23.27 13.46 15.22
C LYS A 277 -22.41 14.31 16.14
N ALA A 278 -22.58 14.23 17.46
CA ALA A 278 -21.80 15.04 18.40
C ALA A 278 -20.30 14.73 18.33
N VAL A 279 -19.93 13.46 18.18
CA VAL A 279 -18.53 13.02 18.13
C VAL A 279 -17.92 13.15 16.73
N LEU A 280 -18.63 12.73 15.69
CA LEU A 280 -18.06 12.60 14.35
C LEU A 280 -18.15 13.89 13.50
N HIS A 281 -18.92 14.88 13.94
CA HIS A 281 -19.14 16.11 13.17
C HIS A 281 -18.00 17.11 13.34
N THR A 282 -17.26 17.36 12.26
CA THR A 282 -16.25 18.44 12.17
C THR A 282 -16.69 19.57 11.26
N GLY A 283 -17.79 19.40 10.51
CA GLY A 283 -18.22 20.32 9.47
C GLY A 283 -17.38 20.24 8.18
N GLN A 284 -16.43 19.30 8.12
CA GLN A 284 -15.57 19.08 6.97
C GLN A 284 -16.06 17.90 6.12
N ILE A 285 -15.63 17.86 4.86
CA ILE A 285 -15.90 16.74 3.97
C ILE A 285 -15.27 15.48 4.57
N GLY A 286 -16.09 14.45 4.80
CA GLY A 286 -15.63 13.16 5.34
C GLY A 286 -16.30 12.73 6.64
N ASP A 287 -17.09 13.60 7.29
CA ASP A 287 -17.90 13.29 8.50
C ASP A 287 -18.80 12.06 8.34
N GLY A 288 -19.17 11.73 7.10
CA GLY A 288 -19.79 10.46 6.79
C GLY A 288 -21.30 10.50 6.64
N LYS A 289 -21.91 9.31 6.70
CA LYS A 289 -23.37 9.11 6.59
C LYS A 289 -23.83 8.05 7.57
N VAL A 290 -25.03 8.24 8.11
CA VAL A 290 -25.72 7.26 8.95
C VAL A 290 -26.89 6.67 8.16
N PHE A 291 -27.00 5.36 8.17
CA PHE A 291 -28.06 4.59 7.54
C PHE A 291 -28.78 3.80 8.63
N VAL A 292 -30.11 3.75 8.55
CA VAL A 292 -30.96 3.07 9.53
C VAL A 292 -31.75 1.99 8.81
N TYR A 293 -31.71 0.77 9.33
CA TYR A 293 -32.44 -0.38 8.78
C TYR A 293 -33.24 -1.05 9.88
N ASP A 294 -34.42 -1.53 9.54
CA ASP A 294 -35.19 -2.42 10.42
C ASP A 294 -34.56 -3.82 10.38
N ILE A 295 -34.42 -4.44 11.56
CA ILE A 295 -34.01 -5.83 11.67
C ILE A 295 -35.24 -6.66 12.02
N GLU A 296 -35.44 -7.74 11.27
CA GLU A 296 -36.51 -8.71 11.53
C GLU A 296 -36.21 -9.55 12.78
N ASN A 297 -34.99 -10.10 12.88
CA ASN A 297 -34.57 -10.90 14.02
C ASN A 297 -33.05 -10.87 14.22
N VAL A 298 -32.61 -11.14 15.44
CA VAL A 298 -31.21 -11.38 15.81
C VAL A 298 -31.16 -12.71 16.54
N VAL A 299 -30.24 -13.61 16.19
CA VAL A 299 -30.11 -14.92 16.83
C VAL A 299 -28.71 -15.07 17.41
N LYS A 300 -28.60 -15.34 18.71
CA LYS A 300 -27.32 -15.60 19.38
C LYS A 300 -26.96 -17.07 19.19
N ILE A 301 -25.96 -17.32 18.33
CA ILE A 301 -25.55 -18.68 17.93
C ILE A 301 -25.26 -19.61 19.10
N ARG A 302 -24.62 -19.10 20.17
CA ARG A 302 -24.21 -19.92 21.32
C ARG A 302 -25.38 -20.44 22.15
N THR A 303 -26.41 -19.61 22.36
CA THR A 303 -27.51 -19.90 23.30
C THR A 303 -28.82 -20.19 22.60
N GLY A 304 -28.94 -19.86 21.31
CA GLY A 304 -30.19 -19.92 20.55
C GLY A 304 -31.19 -18.82 20.92
N GLU A 305 -30.81 -17.85 21.77
CA GLU A 305 -31.68 -16.73 22.11
C GLU A 305 -31.95 -15.87 20.88
N GLU A 306 -33.16 -15.31 20.81
CA GLU A 306 -33.60 -14.50 19.68
C GLU A 306 -34.01 -13.07 20.08
N GLY A 307 -34.08 -12.21 19.07
CA GLY A 307 -34.48 -10.82 19.16
C GLY A 307 -33.68 -10.02 20.20
N TYR A 308 -34.40 -9.37 21.12
CA TYR A 308 -33.80 -8.56 22.16
C TYR A 308 -32.85 -9.35 23.06
N LEU A 309 -33.20 -10.58 23.44
CA LEU A 309 -32.40 -11.43 24.33
C LEU A 309 -31.07 -11.81 23.67
N ALA A 310 -31.05 -11.94 22.35
CA ALA A 310 -29.84 -12.19 21.58
C ALA A 310 -28.83 -11.03 21.64
N LEU A 311 -29.32 -9.80 21.79
CA LEU A 311 -28.49 -8.58 21.90
C LEU A 311 -28.06 -8.28 23.33
N GLN A 312 -28.70 -8.88 24.32
CA GLN A 312 -28.22 -8.77 25.68
C GLN A 312 -26.96 -9.62 25.81
N ASP A 313 -25.92 -9.05 26.38
CA ASP A 313 -24.82 -9.85 26.91
C ASP A 313 -25.42 -10.73 28.01
N THR A 314 -25.71 -11.98 27.63
CA THR A 314 -26.03 -13.05 28.56
C THR A 314 -24.92 -13.05 29.59
N LYS A 315 -25.30 -12.75 30.83
CA LYS A 315 -24.47 -13.08 32.00
C LYS A 315 -24.05 -14.55 31.93
#